data_AF-A0A3D5CVK7-F1
#
_entry.id   AF-A0A3D5CVK7-F1
#
_cell.length_a   1.000
_cell.length_b   1.000
_cell.length_c   1.000
_cell.angle_alpha   90.00
_cell.angle_beta   90.00
_cell.angle_gamma   90.00
#
_symmetry.space_group_name_H-M   'P 1'
#
loop_
_entity.id
_entity.type
_entity.pdbx_description
1 polymer ?
#
loop_
_entity_poly.entity_id
_entity_poly.type
_entity_poly.pdbx_seq_one_letter_code
_entity_poly.pdbx_strand_id
1 'polypeptide(L)'
;MTMNHFKGKQFQQDVIIVAVGYYLRYNLSYREVQEILYDRGINVSHTTIYRWVQEYGKLLYQIWKKKNKKSFYSWKMDETYIKIKGKWHYLYRAIDADGLTLDIWLRKKRDTQAAYAFLKRLVKQFDEPKVVVTDKAPSITSAFKKLKEYGFYQGTEHRTIKYLNNLIEQDHRPVKRRNKFYRSLRTASTTIKGMEAIRGLYKKTRKEGTLFGFSVCTEIKVLLGIPA
;
A
#
# COMPACT_ATOMS: atom_id res chain seq x y z
N MET A 1 -26.17 -8.17 2.65
CA MET A 1 -26.35 -6.80 2.12
C MET A 1 -24.98 -6.22 1.79
N THR A 2 -24.66 -6.09 0.50
CA THR A 2 -23.45 -5.39 0.05
C THR A 2 -23.54 -3.92 0.45
N MET A 3 -22.59 -3.44 1.26
CA MET A 3 -22.51 -2.00 1.59
C MET A 3 -22.31 -1.21 0.29
N ASN A 4 -23.27 -0.36 -0.07
CA ASN A 4 -23.13 0.51 -1.23
C ASN A 4 -22.18 1.69 -0.90
N HIS A 5 -20.89 1.50 -1.17
CA HIS A 5 -19.83 2.48 -0.94
C HIS A 5 -19.93 3.74 -1.82
N PHE A 6 -20.86 3.79 -2.78
CA PHE A 6 -21.07 4.90 -3.71
C PHE A 6 -22.43 5.58 -3.52
N LYS A 7 -23.17 5.24 -2.45
CA LYS A 7 -24.47 5.87 -2.16
C LYS A 7 -24.31 7.40 -2.02
N GLY A 8 -25.17 8.14 -2.74
CA GLY A 8 -25.20 9.62 -2.69
C GLY A 8 -24.11 10.32 -3.51
N LYS A 9 -23.38 9.61 -4.38
CA LYS A 9 -22.45 10.25 -5.32
C LYS A 9 -23.19 10.74 -6.56
N GLN A 10 -22.84 11.94 -7.02
CA GLN A 10 -23.38 12.54 -8.25
C GLN A 10 -23.01 11.74 -9.50
N PHE A 11 -21.83 11.12 -9.50
CA PHE A 11 -21.31 10.35 -10.64
C PHE A 11 -21.56 8.86 -10.44
N GLN A 12 -21.78 8.15 -11.55
CA GLN A 12 -21.90 6.70 -11.55
C GLN A 12 -20.66 6.04 -10.94
N GLN A 13 -20.85 4.94 -10.23
CA GLN A 13 -19.76 4.23 -9.53
C GLN A 13 -18.62 3.85 -10.47
N ASP A 14 -18.91 3.48 -11.72
CA ASP A 14 -17.90 3.05 -12.68
C ASP A 14 -16.98 4.20 -13.10
N VAL A 15 -17.51 5.42 -13.23
CA VAL A 15 -16.70 6.63 -13.48
C VAL A 15 -15.74 6.87 -12.32
N ILE A 16 -16.22 6.74 -11.09
CA ILE A 16 -15.40 6.94 -9.89
C ILE A 16 -14.31 5.85 -9.79
N ILE A 17 -14.67 4.60 -10.05
CA ILE A 17 -13.74 3.47 -10.04
C ILE A 17 -12.65 3.65 -11.10
N VAL A 18 -13.00 4.08 -12.32
CA VAL A 18 -12.04 4.38 -13.38
C VAL A 18 -11.09 5.49 -12.94
N ALA A 19 -11.63 6.62 -12.48
CA ALA A 19 -10.82 7.77 -12.06
C ALA A 19 -9.84 7.42 -10.93
N VAL A 20 -10.34 6.75 -9.88
CA VAL A 20 -9.55 6.32 -8.72
C VAL A 20 -8.53 5.26 -9.12
N GLY A 21 -8.96 4.25 -9.88
CA GLY A 21 -8.11 3.15 -10.35
C GLY A 21 -6.96 3.65 -11.20
N TYR A 22 -7.24 4.52 -12.17
CA TYR A 22 -6.21 5.07 -13.06
C TYR A 22 -5.21 5.90 -12.28
N TYR A 23 -5.69 6.78 -11.40
CA TYR A 23 -4.79 7.57 -10.57
C TYR A 23 -3.94 6.70 -9.64
N LEU A 24 -4.49 5.65 -9.02
CA LEU A 24 -3.76 4.79 -8.08
C LEU A 24 -2.84 3.75 -8.76
N ARG A 25 -3.11 3.39 -10.02
CA ARG A 25 -2.31 2.43 -10.78
C ARG A 25 -1.19 3.07 -11.60
N TYR A 26 -1.49 4.17 -12.28
CA TYR A 26 -0.60 4.82 -13.24
C TYR A 26 -0.01 6.11 -12.67
N ASN A 27 1.09 6.60 -13.25
CA ASN A 27 1.75 7.82 -12.75
C ASN A 27 1.03 9.12 -13.17
N LEU A 28 -0.29 9.08 -13.35
CA LEU A 28 -1.09 10.21 -13.82
C LEU A 28 -1.34 11.24 -12.71
N SER A 29 -1.36 12.51 -13.08
CA SER A 29 -1.84 13.64 -12.28
C SER A 29 -3.36 13.68 -12.29
N TYR A 30 -3.95 14.45 -11.37
CA TYR A 30 -5.41 14.60 -11.35
C TYR A 30 -5.95 15.30 -12.60
N ARG A 31 -5.15 16.15 -13.25
CA ARG A 31 -5.53 16.83 -14.50
C ARG A 31 -5.50 15.86 -15.68
N GLU A 32 -4.47 15.05 -15.80
CA GLU A 32 -4.41 14.01 -16.84
C GLU A 32 -5.58 13.01 -16.71
N VAL A 33 -5.99 12.64 -15.49
CA VAL A 33 -7.18 11.79 -15.31
C VAL A 33 -8.46 12.54 -15.70
N GLN A 34 -8.58 13.84 -15.39
CA GLN A 34 -9.69 14.66 -15.86
C GLN A 34 -9.74 14.72 -17.39
N GLU A 35 -8.61 14.96 -18.06
CA GLU A 35 -8.50 15.02 -19.52
C GLU A 35 -8.92 13.69 -20.16
N ILE A 36 -8.42 12.56 -19.66
CA ILE A 36 -8.80 11.22 -20.13
C ILE A 36 -10.32 10.97 -19.98
N LEU A 37 -10.94 11.47 -18.92
CA LEU A 37 -12.38 11.35 -18.72
C LEU A 37 -13.17 12.30 -19.63
N TYR A 38 -12.64 13.51 -19.86
CA TYR A 38 -13.23 14.49 -20.76
C TYR A 38 -13.25 13.99 -22.21
N ASP A 39 -12.19 13.33 -22.67
CA ASP A 39 -12.13 12.67 -23.99
C ASP A 39 -13.20 11.57 -24.14
N ARG A 40 -13.73 11.08 -23.03
CA ARG A 40 -14.83 10.09 -22.97
C ARG A 40 -16.20 10.73 -22.74
N GLY A 41 -16.31 12.06 -22.86
CA GLY A 41 -17.55 12.81 -22.66
C GLY A 41 -17.93 13.04 -21.19
N ILE A 42 -17.05 12.74 -20.23
CA ILE A 42 -17.32 12.86 -18.79
C ILE A 42 -16.72 14.16 -18.26
N ASN A 43 -17.57 15.13 -17.95
CA ASN A 43 -17.12 16.39 -17.36
C ASN A 43 -16.99 16.29 -15.84
N VAL A 44 -15.76 16.13 -15.35
CA VAL A 44 -15.43 16.10 -13.92
C VAL A 44 -14.19 16.93 -13.63
N SER A 45 -14.20 17.69 -12.53
CA SER A 45 -13.04 18.46 -12.13
C SER A 45 -11.96 17.58 -11.45
N HIS A 46 -10.69 17.92 -11.68
CA HIS A 46 -9.55 17.29 -11.03
C HIS A 46 -9.60 17.35 -9.50
N THR A 47 -10.27 18.36 -8.92
CA THR A 47 -10.48 18.47 -7.47
C THR A 47 -11.50 17.45 -6.95
N THR A 48 -12.52 17.12 -7.75
CA THR A 48 -13.46 16.03 -7.45
C THR A 48 -12.75 14.67 -7.51
N ILE A 49 -11.91 14.43 -8.53
CA ILE A 49 -11.08 13.22 -8.60
C ILE A 49 -10.14 13.11 -7.39
N TYR A 50 -9.53 14.21 -6.97
CA TYR A 50 -8.71 14.26 -5.76
C TYR A 50 -9.50 13.80 -4.52
N ARG A 51 -10.72 14.32 -4.32
CA ARG A 51 -11.59 13.92 -3.20
C ARG A 51 -11.91 12.43 -3.25
N TRP A 52 -12.25 11.89 -4.42
CA TRP A 52 -12.49 10.46 -4.59
C TRP A 52 -11.26 9.62 -4.24
N VAL A 53 -10.06 10.00 -4.70
CA VAL A 53 -8.84 9.28 -4.35
C VAL A 53 -8.56 9.32 -2.84
N GLN A 54 -8.81 10.45 -2.18
CA GLN A 54 -8.67 10.55 -0.72
C GLN A 54 -9.70 9.70 0.03
N GLU A 55 -10.90 9.53 -0.50
CA GLU A 55 -11.94 8.73 0.13
C GLU A 55 -11.69 7.23 -0.11
N TYR A 56 -11.64 6.85 -1.39
CA TYR A 56 -11.59 5.47 -1.81
C TYR A 56 -10.20 4.84 -1.64
N GLY A 57 -9.10 5.60 -1.71
CA GLY A 57 -7.76 5.05 -1.44
C GLY A 57 -7.63 4.45 -0.05
N LYS A 58 -8.24 5.08 0.97
CA LYS A 58 -8.27 4.55 2.34
C LYS A 58 -9.18 3.32 2.43
N LEU A 59 -10.37 3.39 1.82
CA LEU A 59 -11.35 2.32 1.82
C LEU A 59 -10.80 1.04 1.18
N LEU A 60 -10.25 1.17 -0.03
CA LEU A 60 -9.64 0.06 -0.78
C LEU A 60 -8.55 -0.62 0.05
N TYR A 61 -7.68 0.16 0.69
CA TYR A 61 -6.64 -0.40 1.56
C TYR A 61 -7.21 -1.15 2.76
N GLN A 62 -8.25 -0.63 3.41
CA GLN A 62 -8.87 -1.29 4.56
C GLN A 62 -9.52 -2.63 4.18
N ILE A 63 -10.23 -2.67 3.05
CA ILE A 63 -10.86 -3.89 2.55
C ILE A 63 -9.79 -4.88 2.09
N TRP A 64 -8.81 -4.43 1.31
CA TRP A 64 -7.68 -5.25 0.87
C TRP A 64 -6.93 -5.85 2.06
N LYS A 65 -6.62 -5.04 3.08
CA LYS A 65 -5.95 -5.51 4.30
C LYS A 65 -6.77 -6.53 5.09
N LYS A 66 -8.10 -6.37 5.15
CA LYS A 66 -9.00 -7.36 5.78
C LYS A 66 -9.07 -8.68 5.03
N LYS A 67 -9.01 -8.64 3.68
CA LYS A 67 -8.98 -9.84 2.83
C LYS A 67 -7.61 -10.53 2.82
N ASN A 68 -6.53 -9.77 2.99
CA ASN A 68 -5.17 -10.30 3.01
C ASN A 68 -4.75 -10.71 4.45
N LYS A 69 -5.17 -11.91 4.88
CA LYS A 69 -4.89 -12.45 6.23
C LYS A 69 -3.77 -13.48 6.28
N LYS A 70 -3.28 -13.95 5.13
CA LYS A 70 -2.22 -14.96 5.09
C LYS A 70 -0.89 -14.26 4.82
N SER A 71 0.14 -14.69 5.55
CA SER A 71 1.53 -14.34 5.29
C SER A 71 2.33 -15.64 5.10
N PHE A 72 3.47 -15.54 4.42
CA PHE A 72 4.43 -16.63 4.33
C PHE A 72 5.45 -16.59 5.46
N TYR A 73 6.18 -17.69 5.61
CA TYR A 73 7.16 -17.95 6.67
C TYR A 73 8.31 -16.93 6.78
N SER A 74 8.58 -16.12 5.75
CA SER A 74 9.65 -15.13 5.74
C SER A 74 9.11 -13.75 5.40
N TRP A 75 9.43 -12.77 6.24
CA TRP A 75 9.08 -11.36 6.03
C TRP A 75 10.33 -10.54 5.74
N LYS A 76 10.17 -9.52 4.91
CA LYS A 76 11.19 -8.52 4.60
C LYS A 76 10.61 -7.16 4.94
N MET A 77 11.32 -6.41 5.77
CA MET A 77 10.90 -5.09 6.22
C MET A 77 12.00 -4.07 5.93
N ASP A 78 11.59 -2.94 5.37
CA ASP A 78 12.49 -1.84 5.05
C ASP A 78 11.78 -0.49 5.19
N GLU A 79 12.60 0.55 5.30
CA GLU A 79 12.22 1.93 5.52
C GLU A 79 12.68 2.77 4.32
N THR A 80 11.73 3.37 3.60
CA THR A 80 12.07 4.30 2.51
C THR A 80 11.67 5.72 2.84
N TYR A 81 12.41 6.69 2.30
CA TYR A 81 12.04 8.09 2.36
C TYR A 81 11.00 8.47 1.28
N ILE A 82 10.08 9.38 1.61
CA ILE A 82 9.13 10.02 0.70
C ILE A 82 9.08 11.52 1.00
N LYS A 83 9.09 12.36 -0.03
CA LYS A 83 9.05 13.82 0.10
C LYS A 83 7.59 14.29 0.18
N ILE A 84 7.25 15.03 1.25
CA ILE A 84 5.90 15.58 1.47
C ILE A 84 6.07 17.05 1.85
N LYS A 85 5.45 17.95 1.07
CA LYS A 85 5.58 19.41 1.21
C LYS A 85 7.04 19.85 1.42
N GLY A 86 7.94 19.31 0.60
CA GLY A 86 9.38 19.61 0.65
C GLY A 86 10.19 18.86 1.73
N LYS A 87 9.55 18.20 2.71
CA LYS A 87 10.24 17.52 3.82
C LYS A 87 10.25 16.01 3.65
N TRP A 88 11.37 15.37 3.98
CA TRP A 88 11.48 13.91 3.98
C TRP A 88 10.70 13.29 5.15
N HIS A 89 9.97 12.22 4.83
CA HIS A 89 9.20 11.40 5.75
C HIS A 89 9.53 9.94 5.52
N TYR A 90 9.27 9.09 6.51
CA TYR A 90 9.65 7.68 6.50
C TYR A 90 8.44 6.80 6.26
N LEU A 91 8.51 5.96 5.22
CA LEU A 91 7.53 4.93 4.90
C LEU A 91 8.12 3.56 5.25
N TYR A 92 7.61 3.01 6.34
CA TYR A 92 7.84 1.62 6.74
C TYR A 92 7.00 0.72 5.84
N ARG A 93 7.60 -0.33 5.28
CA ARG A 93 6.89 -1.34 4.48
C ARG A 93 7.37 -2.73 4.89
N ALA A 94 6.47 -3.69 4.80
CA ALA A 94 6.80 -5.09 4.92
C ALA A 94 6.18 -5.88 3.76
N ILE A 95 6.94 -6.82 3.23
CA ILE A 95 6.52 -7.78 2.22
C ILE A 95 6.82 -9.19 2.72
N ASP A 96 6.12 -10.19 2.20
CA ASP A 96 6.42 -11.59 2.47
C ASP A 96 7.46 -12.18 1.50
N ALA A 97 7.73 -13.48 1.63
CA ALA A 97 8.63 -14.25 0.77
C ALA A 97 8.29 -14.10 -0.72
N ASP A 98 7.00 -14.00 -0.98
CA ASP A 98 6.35 -13.96 -2.28
C ASP A 98 6.27 -12.55 -2.89
N GLY A 99 6.78 -11.56 -2.18
CA GLY A 99 6.76 -10.16 -2.58
C GLY A 99 5.40 -9.48 -2.42
N LEU A 100 4.42 -10.12 -1.77
CA LEU A 100 3.13 -9.50 -1.46
C LEU A 100 3.29 -8.56 -0.26
N THR A 101 2.65 -7.39 -0.34
CA THR A 101 2.68 -6.41 0.73
C THR A 101 1.90 -6.95 1.94
N LEU A 102 2.52 -6.91 3.13
CA LEU A 102 1.87 -7.22 4.40
C LEU A 102 1.21 -5.97 4.98
N ASP A 103 1.98 -4.89 5.11
CA ASP A 103 1.48 -3.62 5.62
C ASP A 103 2.43 -2.46 5.27
N ILE A 104 1.92 -1.24 5.41
CA ILE A 104 2.71 -0.01 5.29
C ILE A 104 2.41 0.97 6.41
N TRP A 105 3.36 1.85 6.72
CA TRP A 105 3.16 2.91 7.69
C TRP A 105 4.01 4.15 7.42
N LEU A 106 3.35 5.28 7.21
CA LEU A 106 4.00 6.57 6.97
C LEU A 106 4.15 7.36 8.29
N ARG A 107 5.36 7.82 8.58
CA ARG A 107 5.76 8.53 9.80
C ARG A 107 6.62 9.76 9.49
N LYS A 108 6.62 10.74 10.41
CA LYS A 108 7.45 11.96 10.30
C LYS A 108 8.91 11.72 10.65
N LYS A 109 9.16 10.91 11.67
CA LYS A 109 10.49 10.61 12.19
C LYS A 109 10.79 9.13 12.03
N ARG A 110 12.08 8.82 11.88
CA ARG A 110 12.63 7.47 12.01
C ARG A 110 12.97 7.28 13.47
N ASP A 111 12.24 6.41 14.15
CA ASP A 111 12.51 6.11 15.55
C ASP A 111 12.24 4.63 15.85
N THR A 112 12.91 4.14 16.89
CA THR A 112 12.78 2.75 17.37
C THR A 112 11.34 2.42 17.76
N GLN A 113 10.58 3.40 18.25
CA GLN A 113 9.19 3.21 18.66
C GLN A 113 8.26 2.93 17.47
N ALA A 114 8.50 3.59 16.33
CA ALA A 114 7.78 3.36 15.09
C ALA A 114 8.09 1.98 14.53
N ALA A 115 9.37 1.58 14.51
CA ALA A 115 9.77 0.23 14.11
C ALA A 115 9.12 -0.84 15.03
N TYR A 116 9.16 -0.64 16.35
CA TYR A 116 8.53 -1.51 17.34
C TYR A 116 7.02 -1.64 17.10
N ALA A 117 6.32 -0.52 16.98
CA ALA A 117 4.87 -0.54 16.79
C ALA A 117 4.47 -1.11 15.42
N PHE A 118 5.33 -0.97 14.39
CA PHE A 118 5.09 -1.56 13.08
C PHE A 118 5.21 -3.09 13.12
N LEU A 119 6.32 -3.60 13.65
CA LEU A 119 6.55 -5.03 13.82
C LEU A 119 5.51 -5.67 14.75
N LYS A 120 5.17 -5.02 15.87
CA LYS A 120 4.10 -5.48 16.77
C LYS A 120 2.75 -5.58 16.07
N ARG A 121 2.47 -4.66 15.13
CA ARG A 121 1.22 -4.68 14.35
C ARG A 121 1.19 -5.83 13.34
N LEU A 122 2.35 -6.18 12.76
CA LEU A 122 2.45 -7.29 11.80
C LEU A 122 2.23 -8.65 12.47
N VAL A 123 2.96 -8.94 13.55
CA VAL A 123 2.81 -10.22 14.28
C VAL A 123 1.40 -10.41 14.84
N LYS A 124 0.77 -9.35 15.34
CA LYS A 124 -0.63 -9.42 15.80
C LYS A 124 -1.63 -9.73 14.70
N GLN A 125 -1.27 -9.49 13.44
CA GLN A 125 -2.15 -9.69 12.30
C GLN A 125 -1.92 -11.03 11.60
N PHE A 126 -0.66 -11.48 11.53
CA PHE A 126 -0.22 -12.57 10.67
C PHE A 126 0.48 -13.71 11.41
N ASP A 127 0.47 -13.66 12.74
CA ASP A 127 1.24 -14.54 13.63
C ASP A 127 2.75 -14.43 13.43
N GLU A 128 3.50 -15.22 14.20
CA GLU A 128 4.95 -15.17 14.20
C GLU A 128 5.56 -15.79 12.91
N PRO A 129 6.42 -15.07 12.17
CA PRO A 129 7.13 -15.64 11.02
C PRO A 129 8.32 -16.49 11.48
N LYS A 130 8.82 -17.39 10.62
CA LYS A 130 10.08 -18.10 10.87
C LYS A 130 11.30 -17.17 10.76
N VAL A 131 11.28 -16.25 9.79
CA VAL A 131 12.41 -15.36 9.49
C VAL A 131 11.93 -13.93 9.25
N VAL A 132 12.57 -12.95 9.89
CA VAL A 132 12.44 -11.54 9.57
C VAL A 132 13.77 -11.02 9.02
N VAL A 133 13.71 -10.43 7.83
CA VAL A 133 14.85 -9.79 7.17
C VAL A 133 14.67 -8.28 7.24
N THR A 134 15.70 -7.58 7.72
CA THR A 134 15.71 -6.11 7.76
C THR A 134 17.05 -5.56 7.34
N ASP A 135 17.13 -4.26 7.06
CA ASP A 135 18.42 -3.56 6.99
C ASP A 135 19.14 -3.56 8.36
N LYS A 136 20.44 -3.27 8.37
CA LYS A 136 21.32 -3.17 9.55
C LYS A 136 21.04 -1.91 10.41
N ALA A 137 19.85 -1.34 10.31
CA ALA A 137 19.48 -0.12 11.02
C ALA A 137 19.37 -0.36 12.54
N PRO A 138 20.11 0.40 13.39
CA PRO A 138 20.09 0.21 14.84
C PRO A 138 18.69 0.33 15.46
N SER A 139 17.83 1.19 14.91
CA SER A 139 16.45 1.37 15.35
C SER A 139 15.60 0.10 15.17
N ILE A 140 15.79 -0.62 14.06
CA ILE A 140 15.04 -1.85 13.77
C ILE A 140 15.55 -2.98 14.65
N THR A 141 16.88 -3.13 14.77
CA THR A 141 17.48 -4.14 15.65
C THR A 141 17.07 -3.95 17.11
N SER A 142 17.08 -2.71 17.61
CA SER A 142 16.62 -2.40 18.97
C SER A 142 15.13 -2.70 19.17
N ALA A 143 14.29 -2.34 18.20
CA ALA A 143 12.86 -2.64 18.24
C ALA A 143 12.58 -4.16 18.25
N PHE A 144 13.30 -4.91 17.43
CA PHE A 144 13.15 -6.36 17.33
C PHE A 144 13.58 -7.07 18.62
N LYS A 145 14.72 -6.69 19.21
CA LYS A 145 15.16 -7.22 20.53
C LYS A 145 14.11 -7.03 21.61
N LYS A 146 13.55 -5.81 21.73
CA LYS A 146 12.45 -5.54 22.68
C LYS A 146 11.24 -6.43 22.41
N LEU A 147 10.86 -6.63 21.14
CA LEU A 147 9.72 -7.49 20.83
C LEU A 147 9.95 -8.96 21.15
N LYS A 148 11.20 -9.45 21.06
CA LYS A 148 11.57 -10.78 21.55
C LYS A 148 11.39 -10.89 23.07
N GLU A 149 11.85 -9.89 23.82
CA GLU A 149 11.69 -9.84 25.29
C GLU A 149 10.21 -9.85 25.71
N TYR A 150 9.33 -9.17 24.97
CA TYR A 150 7.88 -9.19 25.19
C TYR A 150 7.16 -10.44 24.62
N GLY A 151 7.89 -11.43 24.11
CA GLY A 151 7.32 -12.70 23.65
C GLY A 151 6.64 -12.68 22.28
N PHE A 152 6.85 -11.65 21.46
CA PHE A 152 6.23 -11.58 20.11
C PHE A 152 7.01 -12.34 19.03
N TYR A 153 8.31 -12.56 19.19
CA TYR A 153 9.19 -13.15 18.16
C TYR A 153 10.12 -14.20 18.78
N GLN A 154 9.57 -15.15 19.53
CA GLN A 154 10.36 -16.13 20.29
C GLN A 154 11.12 -17.12 19.40
N GLY A 155 10.46 -17.66 18.36
CA GLY A 155 11.04 -18.59 17.39
C GLY A 155 11.59 -17.94 16.12
N THR A 156 11.46 -16.62 15.97
CA THR A 156 11.84 -15.91 14.76
C THR A 156 13.34 -15.66 14.67
N GLU A 157 13.93 -16.06 13.56
CA GLU A 157 15.30 -15.70 13.19
C GLU A 157 15.34 -14.29 12.58
N HIS A 158 16.22 -13.42 13.08
CA HIS A 158 16.43 -12.07 12.51
C HIS A 158 17.69 -12.05 11.66
N ARG A 159 17.53 -11.78 10.36
CA ARG A 159 18.62 -11.70 9.39
C ARG A 159 18.80 -10.27 8.90
N THR A 160 20.05 -9.85 8.73
CA THR A 160 20.42 -8.52 8.22
C THR A 160 21.27 -8.60 6.96
N ILE A 161 20.91 -9.54 6.07
CA ILE A 161 21.71 -9.83 4.88
C ILE A 161 21.23 -9.00 3.68
N LYS A 162 22.15 -8.23 3.10
CA LYS A 162 21.88 -7.29 1.99
C LYS A 162 21.15 -7.94 0.81
N TYR A 163 21.57 -9.12 0.37
CA TYR A 163 20.96 -9.77 -0.80
C TYR A 163 19.48 -10.11 -0.60
N LEU A 164 19.06 -10.45 0.63
CA LEU A 164 17.66 -10.72 0.97
C LEU A 164 16.82 -9.44 0.99
N ASN A 165 17.44 -8.29 1.26
CA ASN A 165 16.77 -6.99 1.29
C ASN A 165 16.52 -6.42 -0.11
N ASN A 166 17.28 -6.85 -1.12
CA ASN A 166 17.14 -6.38 -2.50
C ASN A 166 15.68 -6.48 -3.02
N LEU A 167 14.93 -7.49 -2.60
CA LEU A 167 13.54 -7.68 -3.02
C LEU A 167 12.63 -6.53 -2.57
N ILE A 168 12.74 -6.10 -1.31
CA ILE A 168 11.93 -4.98 -0.80
C ILE A 168 12.43 -3.64 -1.34
N GLU A 169 13.75 -3.49 -1.53
CA GLU A 169 14.35 -2.34 -2.19
C GLU A 169 13.84 -2.13 -3.62
N GLN A 170 13.81 -3.20 -4.42
CA GLN A 170 13.20 -3.17 -5.73
C GLN A 170 11.70 -2.89 -5.64
N ASP A 171 11.04 -3.45 -4.64
CA ASP A 171 9.62 -3.19 -4.42
C ASP A 171 9.32 -1.73 -4.07
N HIS A 172 10.28 -0.93 -3.58
CA HIS A 172 10.08 0.50 -3.38
C HIS A 172 9.99 1.31 -4.69
N ARG A 173 10.52 0.80 -5.81
CA ARG A 173 10.68 1.58 -7.07
C ARG A 173 9.38 2.23 -7.56
N PRO A 174 8.23 1.55 -7.68
CA PRO A 174 6.99 2.19 -8.14
C PRO A 174 6.46 3.30 -7.23
N VAL A 175 6.65 3.19 -5.91
CA VAL A 175 6.28 4.27 -4.97
C VAL A 175 7.24 5.45 -5.12
N LYS A 176 8.55 5.19 -5.31
CA LYS A 176 9.56 6.24 -5.53
C LYS A 176 9.45 6.94 -6.88
N ARG A 177 9.06 6.22 -7.94
CA ARG A 177 8.88 6.79 -9.30
C ARG A 177 7.76 7.83 -9.36
N ARG A 178 6.85 7.82 -8.40
CA ARG A 178 5.80 8.84 -8.29
C ARG A 178 6.38 10.13 -7.75
N ASN A 179 6.75 11.03 -8.67
CA ASN A 179 7.11 12.41 -8.32
C ASN A 179 5.84 13.23 -8.03
N LYS A 180 5.10 12.87 -6.98
CA LYS A 180 3.84 13.53 -6.60
C LYS A 180 4.10 14.55 -5.50
N PHE A 181 3.52 15.74 -5.66
CA PHE A 181 3.58 16.78 -4.65
C PHE A 181 2.52 16.55 -3.57
N TYR A 182 2.86 15.73 -2.57
CA TYR A 182 1.98 15.51 -1.44
C TYR A 182 1.87 16.76 -0.55
N ARG A 183 0.65 17.23 -0.29
CA ARG A 183 0.38 18.45 0.49
C ARG A 183 0.45 18.24 2.00
N SER A 184 0.08 17.06 2.49
CA SER A 184 0.10 16.73 3.92
C SER A 184 0.36 15.24 4.16
N LEU A 185 0.84 14.89 5.36
CA LEU A 185 1.06 13.49 5.73
C LEU A 185 -0.21 12.66 5.68
N ARG A 186 -1.36 13.24 6.07
CA ARG A 186 -2.66 12.55 6.03
C ARG A 186 -3.04 12.16 4.60
N THR A 187 -2.94 13.10 3.67
CA THR A 187 -3.33 12.90 2.27
C THR A 187 -2.34 11.99 1.53
N ALA A 188 -1.05 12.13 1.82
CA ALA A 188 -0.01 11.22 1.34
C ALA A 188 -0.27 9.78 1.80
N SER A 189 -0.53 9.60 3.11
CA SER A 189 -0.80 8.28 3.70
C SER A 189 -1.97 7.59 3.02
N THR A 190 -3.08 8.30 2.82
CA THR A 190 -4.26 7.73 2.14
C THR A 190 -3.97 7.34 0.69
N THR A 191 -3.26 8.21 -0.04
CA THR A 191 -2.93 7.95 -1.45
C THR A 191 -2.00 6.75 -1.59
N ILE A 192 -0.93 6.69 -0.78
CA ILE A 192 0.04 5.60 -0.79
C ILE A 192 -0.65 4.28 -0.39
N LYS A 193 -1.54 4.31 0.59
CA LYS A 193 -2.37 3.14 0.95
C LYS A 193 -3.19 2.64 -0.24
N GLY A 194 -3.85 3.53 -0.96
CA GLY A 194 -4.56 3.15 -2.19
C GLY A 194 -3.64 2.53 -3.23
N MET A 195 -2.47 3.13 -3.47
CA MET A 195 -1.48 2.61 -4.42
C MET A 195 -1.00 1.21 -4.02
N GLU A 196 -0.74 0.98 -2.74
CA GLU A 196 -0.31 -0.33 -2.22
C GLU A 196 -1.40 -1.40 -2.36
N ALA A 197 -2.66 -1.04 -2.12
CA ALA A 197 -3.78 -1.96 -2.33
C ALA A 197 -3.87 -2.40 -3.80
N ILE A 198 -3.85 -1.44 -4.73
CA ILE A 198 -3.89 -1.71 -6.18
C ILE A 198 -2.67 -2.52 -6.62
N ARG A 199 -1.49 -2.22 -6.06
CA ARG A 199 -0.28 -2.98 -6.37
C ARG A 199 -0.32 -4.40 -5.81
N GLY A 200 -0.89 -4.58 -4.62
CA GLY A 200 -1.12 -5.90 -4.03
C GLY A 200 -2.01 -6.76 -4.94
N LEU A 201 -3.09 -6.18 -5.47
CA LEU A 201 -3.95 -6.83 -6.47
C LEU A 201 -3.15 -7.17 -7.74
N TYR A 202 -2.44 -6.19 -8.30
CA TYR A 202 -1.61 -6.38 -9.50
C TYR A 202 -0.61 -7.53 -9.39
N LYS A 203 0.07 -7.66 -8.25
CA LYS A 203 1.01 -8.75 -8.00
C LYS A 203 0.34 -10.12 -7.94
N LYS A 204 -0.88 -10.22 -7.40
CA LYS A 204 -1.65 -11.46 -7.35
C LYS A 204 -2.10 -11.89 -8.76
N THR A 205 -2.74 -10.99 -9.50
CA THR A 205 -3.18 -11.28 -10.88
C THR A 205 -2.01 -11.69 -11.78
N ARG A 206 -0.84 -11.05 -11.62
CA ARG A 206 0.39 -11.42 -12.37
C ARG A 206 0.88 -12.83 -12.10
N LYS A 207 0.66 -13.37 -10.89
CA LYS A 207 1.04 -14.75 -10.53
C LYS A 207 0.02 -15.77 -11.04
N GLU A 208 -1.25 -15.38 -11.15
CA GLU A 208 -2.34 -16.24 -11.62
C GLU A 208 -2.32 -16.46 -13.15
N GLY A 209 -1.54 -15.66 -13.90
CA GLY A 209 -1.23 -15.95 -15.30
C GLY A 209 -2.39 -15.72 -16.28
N THR A 210 -3.22 -14.69 -16.07
CA THR A 210 -4.39 -14.42 -16.93
C THR A 210 -4.00 -13.96 -18.34
N LEU A 211 -4.72 -14.47 -19.36
CA LEU A 211 -4.46 -14.20 -20.79
C LEU A 211 -4.56 -12.71 -21.16
N PHE A 212 -5.58 -12.02 -20.63
CA PHE A 212 -5.85 -10.59 -20.92
C PHE A 212 -5.19 -9.62 -19.94
N GLY A 213 -4.47 -10.13 -18.94
CA GLY A 213 -3.72 -9.32 -17.97
C GLY A 213 -4.57 -8.67 -16.87
N PHE A 214 -4.15 -7.49 -16.42
CA PHE A 214 -4.67 -6.80 -15.23
C PHE A 214 -5.54 -5.60 -15.59
N SER A 215 -6.81 -5.62 -15.16
CA SER A 215 -7.71 -4.47 -15.20
C SER A 215 -7.90 -3.89 -13.81
N VAL A 216 -7.42 -2.66 -13.58
CA VAL A 216 -7.57 -2.01 -12.27
C VAL A 216 -9.03 -1.82 -11.87
N CYS A 217 -9.91 -1.57 -12.83
CA CYS A 217 -11.34 -1.34 -12.58
C CYS A 217 -12.02 -2.64 -12.14
N THR A 218 -11.76 -3.74 -12.86
CA THR A 218 -12.30 -5.07 -12.54
C THR A 218 -11.84 -5.51 -11.16
N GLU A 219 -10.56 -5.34 -10.86
CA GLU A 219 -9.96 -5.73 -9.57
C GLU A 219 -10.49 -4.88 -8.40
N ILE A 220 -10.78 -3.60 -8.63
CA ILE A 220 -11.48 -2.76 -7.65
C ILE A 220 -12.92 -3.25 -7.46
N LYS A 221 -13.68 -3.55 -8.52
CA LYS A 221 -15.05 -4.07 -8.43
C LYS A 221 -15.08 -5.37 -7.62
N VAL A 222 -14.22 -6.33 -7.94
CA VAL A 222 -14.04 -7.60 -7.20
C VAL A 222 -13.65 -7.35 -5.74
N LEU A 223 -12.72 -6.42 -5.49
CA LEU A 223 -12.32 -6.07 -4.14
C LEU A 223 -13.51 -5.53 -3.32
N LEU A 224 -14.36 -4.71 -3.93
CA LEU A 224 -15.55 -4.11 -3.33
C LEU A 224 -16.78 -5.03 -3.32
N GLY A 225 -16.71 -6.21 -3.94
CA GLY A 225 -17.85 -7.13 -4.05
C GLY A 225 -18.95 -6.63 -5.00
N ILE A 226 -18.57 -5.82 -5.99
CA ILE A 226 -19.46 -5.32 -7.05
C ILE A 226 -19.38 -6.31 -8.21
N PRO A 227 -20.50 -6.84 -8.72
CA PRO A 227 -20.49 -7.71 -9.89
C PRO A 227 -19.90 -6.98 -11.11
N ALA A 228 -19.18 -7.73 -11.94
CA ALA A 228 -18.46 -7.20 -13.10
C ALA A 228 -19.41 -6.58 -14.12
#